data_AF-A0A1M4VYS2-F1
#
_entry.id   AF-A0A1M4VYS2-F1
#
_cell.length_a   1.000
_cell.length_b   1.000
_cell.length_c   1.000
_cell.angle_alpha   90.00
_cell.angle_beta   90.00
_cell.angle_gamma   90.00
#
_symmetry.space_group_name_H-M   'P 1'
#
loop_
_entity.id
_entity.type
_entity.pdbx_description
1 polymer ?
#
loop_
_entity_poly.entity_id
_entity_poly.type
_entity_poly.pdbx_seq_one_letter_code
_entity_poly.pdbx_strand_id
1 'polypeptide(L)'
;MSKLLSNSILCFVFLIGAIHISAQKKAKKAVPEVLIASGNKSVEYKKFISDNNIKLVSFVNDRQFLDEKKEFAFNPEHLREQVRLAYPDPKAKGMAYIDLEYPYLEYLINEDVSSDNFKKSLKLFLDVLKLVKAERPGVKWGYYYIPFTTYWERKTDFFERHKKVQEIINNSDVLFPSIYIFYNNADFDSENIDYLKDNTREMIRIGQLYNKKVYPFIMSRYHPSTAKIGNGRISTENFRTYVSEMMKTNYKGKKVDGIVLWNFDDYSYRIKEPKIHEEFSKSKINFDKFYDDYIMSLLNIMLKER
;
A
#
# COMPACT_ATOMS: atom_id res chain seq x y z
N MET A 1 69.67 46.52 -29.43
CA MET A 1 69.03 47.78 -28.98
C MET A 1 67.64 47.45 -28.43
N SER A 2 67.33 47.98 -27.23
CA SER A 2 66.03 48.09 -26.51
C SER A 2 65.06 46.89 -26.54
N LYS A 3 64.90 46.07 -25.48
CA LYS A 3 64.07 46.29 -24.27
C LYS A 3 62.71 46.97 -24.52
N LEU A 4 61.59 46.27 -24.28
CA LEU A 4 60.72 46.44 -23.09
C LEU A 4 59.43 45.56 -23.17
N LEU A 5 59.24 44.72 -22.12
CA LEU A 5 58.01 44.40 -21.33
C LEU A 5 56.70 43.95 -22.05
N SER A 6 55.90 42.96 -21.58
CA SER A 6 55.50 42.66 -20.20
C SER A 6 54.85 41.27 -19.98
N ASN A 7 54.92 40.79 -18.73
CA ASN A 7 53.99 39.92 -17.98
C ASN A 7 53.95 38.40 -18.31
N SER A 8 54.63 37.54 -17.52
CA SER A 8 54.13 36.88 -16.28
C SER A 8 52.95 35.94 -16.57
N ILE A 9 53.04 34.62 -16.41
CA ILE A 9 52.84 33.94 -15.12
C ILE A 9 53.28 32.46 -15.22
N LEU A 10 53.90 32.04 -14.12
CA LEU A 10 54.32 30.72 -13.67
C LEU A 10 53.23 29.63 -13.80
N CYS A 11 53.53 28.48 -14.41
CA CYS A 11 52.71 27.26 -14.26
C CYS A 11 53.58 26.09 -13.79
N PHE A 12 53.51 25.85 -12.48
CA PHE A 12 53.96 24.64 -11.80
C PHE A 12 53.13 23.44 -12.29
N VAL A 13 53.78 22.40 -12.81
CA VAL A 13 53.14 21.09 -13.04
C VAL A 13 53.31 20.27 -11.77
N PHE A 14 52.27 20.24 -10.94
CA PHE A 14 52.13 19.25 -9.86
C PHE A 14 51.30 18.08 -10.38
N LEU A 15 51.94 16.92 -10.57
CA LEU A 15 51.26 15.63 -10.66
C LEU A 15 50.70 15.30 -9.27
N ILE A 16 49.39 15.39 -9.08
CA ILE A 16 48.69 14.79 -7.94
C ILE A 16 47.85 13.65 -8.48
N GLY A 17 48.34 12.43 -8.26
CA GLY A 17 47.55 11.22 -8.43
C GLY A 17 46.42 11.21 -7.39
N ALA A 18 45.20 11.48 -7.83
CA ALA A 18 44.01 11.33 -7.01
C ALA A 18 43.55 9.86 -7.06
N ILE A 19 44.04 9.06 -6.10
CA ILE A 19 43.43 7.77 -5.77
C ILE A 19 42.00 8.06 -5.29
N HIS A 20 41.02 7.84 -6.17
CA HIS A 20 39.61 7.85 -5.81
C HIS A 20 39.32 6.62 -4.95
N ILE A 21 39.52 6.73 -3.64
CA ILE A 21 38.90 5.82 -2.68
C ILE A 21 37.41 6.16 -2.68
N SER A 22 36.64 5.50 -3.55
CA SER A 22 35.18 5.57 -3.48
C SER A 22 34.76 4.90 -2.17
N ALA A 23 34.52 5.71 -1.14
CA ALA A 23 33.78 5.26 0.03
C ALA A 23 32.34 5.00 -0.41
N GLN A 24 32.08 3.80 -0.95
CA GLN A 24 30.73 3.26 -1.03
C GLN A 24 30.23 3.12 0.41
N LYS A 25 29.55 4.16 0.91
CA LYS A 25 28.64 4.01 2.03
C LYS A 25 27.69 2.88 1.65
N LYS A 26 27.90 1.68 2.19
CA LYS A 26 26.90 0.61 2.16
C LYS A 26 25.62 1.23 2.72
N ALA A 27 24.69 1.58 1.85
CA ALA A 27 23.38 2.06 2.26
C ALA A 27 22.81 0.97 3.17
N LYS A 28 22.51 1.31 4.43
CA LYS A 28 21.79 0.41 5.32
C LYS A 28 20.55 -0.05 4.56
N LYS A 29 20.41 -1.35 4.34
CA LYS A 29 19.25 -1.93 3.66
C LYS A 29 18.02 -1.48 4.45
N ALA A 30 17.15 -0.70 3.81
CA ALA A 30 15.95 -0.21 4.48
C ALA A 30 15.10 -1.41 4.91
N VAL A 31 14.72 -1.43 6.18
CA VAL A 31 13.82 -2.45 6.74
C VAL A 31 12.39 -2.06 6.34
N PRO A 32 11.59 -2.97 5.77
CA PRO A 32 10.19 -2.68 5.43
C PRO A 32 9.40 -2.18 6.63
N GLU A 33 8.52 -1.21 6.40
CA GLU A 33 7.66 -0.62 7.41
C GLU A 33 6.46 -1.53 7.71
N VAL A 34 5.94 -1.48 8.94
CA VAL A 34 4.68 -2.15 9.32
C VAL A 34 3.62 -1.07 9.47
N LEU A 35 2.50 -1.25 8.79
CA LEU A 35 1.40 -0.32 8.75
C LEU A 35 0.08 -1.03 9.02
N ILE A 36 -0.93 -0.28 9.44
CA ILE A 36 -2.27 -0.81 9.69
C ILE A 36 -3.36 0.17 9.28
N ALA A 37 -4.40 -0.37 8.65
CA ALA A 37 -5.70 0.27 8.46
C ALA A 37 -6.73 -0.57 9.23
N SER A 38 -7.18 -0.08 10.38
CA SER A 38 -8.17 -0.78 11.20
C SER A 38 -9.07 0.15 12.02
N GLY A 39 -10.17 -0.41 12.53
CA GLY A 39 -11.15 0.31 13.35
C GLY A 39 -10.84 0.38 14.84
N ASN A 40 -9.71 -0.18 15.31
CA ASN A 40 -9.34 -0.23 16.73
C ASN A 40 -9.12 1.17 17.32
N LYS A 41 -9.64 1.42 18.52
CA LYS A 41 -9.60 2.75 19.16
C LYS A 41 -9.15 2.74 20.63
N SER A 42 -8.92 1.57 21.22
CA SER A 42 -8.58 1.45 22.63
C SER A 42 -7.26 2.14 22.98
N VAL A 43 -7.09 2.48 24.25
CA VAL A 43 -5.85 3.08 24.77
C VAL A 43 -4.69 2.09 24.67
N GLU A 44 -4.93 0.81 24.95
CA GLU A 44 -3.93 -0.26 24.87
C GLU A 44 -3.41 -0.43 23.44
N TYR A 45 -4.32 -0.54 22.47
CA TYR A 45 -3.96 -0.61 21.05
C TYR A 45 -3.16 0.62 20.61
N LYS A 46 -3.63 1.83 20.92
CA LYS A 46 -2.93 3.08 20.56
C LYS A 46 -1.52 3.14 21.15
N LYS A 47 -1.36 2.70 22.40
CA LYS A 47 -0.06 2.60 23.05
C LYS A 47 0.84 1.58 22.34
N PHE A 48 0.34 0.40 22.02
CA PHE A 48 1.09 -0.62 21.28
C PHE A 48 1.58 -0.11 19.91
N ILE A 49 0.71 0.55 19.15
CA ILE A 49 1.06 1.15 17.85
C ILE A 49 2.18 2.17 17.99
N SER A 50 2.07 3.07 18.99
CA SER A 50 3.07 4.10 19.27
C SER A 50 4.41 3.51 19.70
N ASP A 51 4.41 2.59 20.66
CA ASP A 51 5.62 1.98 21.22
C ASP A 51 6.41 1.21 20.15
N ASN A 52 5.73 0.66 19.15
CA ASN A 52 6.35 -0.13 18.08
C ASN A 52 6.58 0.65 16.77
N ASN A 53 6.29 1.96 16.76
CA ASN A 53 6.40 2.81 15.57
C ASN A 53 5.66 2.23 14.35
N ILE A 54 4.46 1.68 14.58
CA ILE A 54 3.57 1.20 13.53
C ILE A 54 2.82 2.40 12.96
N LYS A 55 2.74 2.50 11.63
CA LYS A 55 2.07 3.63 10.98
C LYS A 55 0.59 3.32 10.76
N LEU A 56 -0.27 4.24 11.17
CA LEU A 56 -1.68 4.20 10.81
C LEU A 56 -1.86 4.68 9.36
N VAL A 57 -2.74 4.02 8.62
CA VAL A 57 -3.15 4.40 7.27
C VAL A 57 -4.65 4.71 7.31
N SER A 58 -5.00 5.98 7.09
CA SER A 58 -6.39 6.43 6.98
C SER A 58 -6.91 6.21 5.55
N PHE A 59 -8.20 6.47 5.32
CA PHE A 59 -8.79 6.34 3.99
C PHE A 59 -9.97 7.27 3.76
N VAL A 60 -10.37 7.38 2.50
CA VAL A 60 -11.66 7.89 2.07
C VAL A 60 -12.29 6.84 1.15
N ASN A 61 -13.60 6.57 1.30
CA ASN A 61 -14.29 5.53 0.55
C ASN A 61 -15.35 6.09 -0.39
N ASP A 62 -15.43 5.52 -1.59
CA ASP A 62 -16.26 5.99 -2.69
C ASP A 62 -17.75 6.13 -2.35
N ARG A 63 -18.31 5.23 -1.54
CA ARG A 63 -19.70 5.30 -1.05
C ARG A 63 -20.00 6.57 -0.25
N GLN A 64 -18.96 7.26 0.22
CA GLN A 64 -19.09 8.45 1.05
C GLN A 64 -19.00 9.74 0.25
N PHE A 65 -18.47 9.71 -0.98
CA PHE A 65 -18.18 10.93 -1.75
C PHE A 65 -18.60 10.90 -3.21
N LEU A 66 -18.89 9.73 -3.80
CA LEU A 66 -19.40 9.67 -5.17
C LEU A 66 -20.75 10.38 -5.30
N ASP A 67 -21.00 10.91 -6.49
CA ASP A 67 -22.28 11.52 -6.81
C ASP A 67 -23.29 10.41 -7.14
N GLU A 68 -24.30 10.26 -6.29
CA GLU A 68 -25.35 9.23 -6.48
C GLU A 68 -26.22 9.45 -7.72
N LYS A 69 -26.23 10.67 -8.27
CA LYS A 69 -27.09 11.07 -9.39
C LYS A 69 -26.33 11.19 -10.71
N LYS A 70 -24.99 11.16 -10.66
CA LYS A 70 -24.14 11.40 -11.83
C LYS A 70 -22.98 10.43 -11.85
N GLU A 71 -23.00 9.50 -12.80
CA GLU A 71 -21.90 8.60 -13.06
C GLU A 71 -20.60 9.35 -13.37
N PHE A 72 -19.47 8.74 -13.01
CA PHE A 72 -18.14 9.30 -13.22
C PHE A 72 -17.93 10.68 -12.57
N ALA A 73 -18.67 10.96 -11.49
CA ALA A 73 -18.56 12.20 -10.73
C ALA A 73 -18.54 11.92 -9.23
N PHE A 74 -18.02 12.90 -8.48
CA PHE A 74 -18.05 12.92 -7.03
C PHE A 74 -18.54 14.29 -6.54
N ASN A 75 -19.06 14.31 -5.32
CA ASN A 75 -19.41 15.53 -4.63
C ASN A 75 -18.16 16.09 -3.90
N PRO A 76 -17.63 17.27 -4.29
CA PRO A 76 -16.42 17.81 -3.70
C PRO A 76 -16.55 18.14 -2.21
N GLU A 77 -17.72 18.56 -1.73
CA GLU A 77 -17.94 18.87 -0.32
C GLU A 77 -17.95 17.60 0.53
N HIS A 78 -18.60 16.53 0.05
CA HIS A 78 -18.55 15.25 0.75
C HIS A 78 -17.12 14.69 0.80
N LEU A 79 -16.36 14.78 -0.30
CA LEU A 79 -14.97 14.35 -0.29
C LEU A 79 -14.12 15.18 0.70
N ARG A 80 -14.31 16.51 0.75
CA ARG A 80 -13.64 17.37 1.74
C ARG A 80 -13.98 16.98 3.18
N GLU A 81 -15.24 16.66 3.44
CA GLU A 81 -15.69 16.18 4.75
C GLU A 81 -14.96 14.89 5.13
N GLN A 82 -14.91 13.90 4.25
CA GLN A 82 -14.21 12.65 4.51
C GLN A 82 -12.70 12.86 4.72
N VAL A 83 -12.07 13.75 3.96
CA VAL A 83 -10.66 14.12 4.17
C VAL A 83 -10.44 14.76 5.55
N ARG A 84 -11.35 15.62 6.01
CA ARG A 84 -11.30 16.24 7.34
C ARG A 84 -11.52 15.22 8.45
N LEU A 85 -12.38 14.23 8.26
CA LEU A 85 -12.58 13.14 9.21
C LEU A 85 -11.34 12.24 9.31
N ALA A 86 -10.73 11.90 8.16
CA ALA A 86 -9.51 11.09 8.10
C ALA A 86 -8.29 11.82 8.69
N TYR A 87 -8.20 13.14 8.48
CA TYR A 87 -7.12 14.00 8.99
C TYR A 87 -7.68 15.36 9.45
N PRO A 88 -8.07 15.50 10.73
CA PRO A 88 -8.62 16.75 11.23
C PRO A 88 -7.66 17.95 11.14
N ASP A 89 -6.37 17.72 11.40
CA ASP A 89 -5.34 18.76 11.26
C ASP A 89 -4.96 18.96 9.76
N PRO A 90 -5.11 20.18 9.20
CA PRO A 90 -4.71 20.47 7.82
C PRO A 90 -3.20 20.31 7.57
N LYS A 91 -2.37 20.36 8.62
CA LYS A 91 -0.91 20.16 8.53
C LYS A 91 -0.48 18.73 8.85
N ALA A 92 -1.43 17.82 9.04
CA ALA A 92 -1.13 16.43 9.34
C ALA A 92 -0.20 15.82 8.28
N LYS A 93 0.66 14.92 8.77
CA LYS A 93 1.50 14.06 7.93
C LYS A 93 1.05 12.63 8.14
N GLY A 94 1.11 11.83 7.09
CA GLY A 94 0.67 10.44 7.17
C GLY A 94 0.59 9.78 5.81
N MET A 95 -0.12 8.67 5.77
CA MET A 95 -0.45 7.93 4.55
C MET A 95 -1.96 7.68 4.53
N ALA A 96 -2.57 7.83 3.37
CA ALA A 96 -3.94 7.40 3.17
C ALA A 96 -4.15 6.81 1.79
N TYR A 97 -5.10 5.89 1.73
CA TYR A 97 -5.56 5.34 0.47
C TYR A 97 -6.94 5.91 0.10
N ILE A 98 -7.18 5.98 -1.20
CA ILE A 98 -8.49 6.28 -1.78
C ILE A 98 -9.08 4.93 -2.19
N ASP A 99 -10.22 4.61 -1.61
CA ASP A 99 -10.97 3.39 -1.87
C ASP A 99 -12.07 3.69 -2.89
N LEU A 100 -11.66 3.67 -4.17
CA LEU A 100 -12.53 3.92 -5.32
C LEU A 100 -12.49 2.69 -6.21
N GLU A 101 -13.55 1.90 -6.14
CA GLU A 101 -13.59 0.56 -6.72
C GLU A 101 -14.63 0.46 -7.85
N TYR A 102 -15.62 -0.42 -7.69
CA TYR A 102 -16.60 -0.77 -8.72
C TYR A 102 -17.54 0.41 -9.05
N PRO A 103 -17.89 0.63 -10.33
CA PRO A 103 -17.40 -0.06 -11.53
C PRO A 103 -16.12 0.57 -12.12
N TYR A 104 -15.71 1.72 -11.59
CA TYR A 104 -14.72 2.60 -12.24
C TYR A 104 -13.32 1.99 -12.31
N LEU A 105 -12.91 1.28 -11.26
CA LEU A 105 -11.65 0.53 -11.21
C LEU A 105 -11.64 -0.60 -12.24
N GLU A 106 -12.76 -1.31 -12.43
CA GLU A 106 -12.87 -2.37 -13.43
C GLU A 106 -12.71 -1.83 -14.86
N TYR A 107 -13.28 -0.66 -15.15
CA TYR A 107 -13.08 0.00 -16.43
C TYR A 107 -11.60 0.31 -16.69
N LEU A 108 -10.85 0.77 -15.67
CA LEU A 108 -9.41 1.00 -15.80
C LEU A 108 -8.62 -0.28 -16.07
N ILE A 109 -9.01 -1.40 -15.44
CA ILE A 109 -8.34 -2.68 -15.60
C ILE A 109 -8.65 -3.29 -16.97
N ASN A 110 -9.92 -3.35 -17.35
CA ASN A 110 -10.41 -4.26 -18.38
C ASN A 110 -10.71 -3.57 -19.72
N GLU A 111 -11.10 -2.30 -19.75
CA GLU A 111 -11.51 -1.65 -21.01
C GLU A 111 -10.35 -1.08 -21.81
N ASP A 112 -10.52 -0.93 -23.12
CA ASP A 112 -9.52 -0.29 -23.98
C ASP A 112 -9.28 1.18 -23.60
N VAL A 113 -8.04 1.67 -23.71
CA VAL A 113 -7.69 3.05 -23.33
C VAL A 113 -8.42 4.12 -24.14
N SER A 114 -8.96 3.75 -25.31
CA SER A 114 -9.76 4.64 -26.16
C SER A 114 -11.24 4.68 -25.77
N SER A 115 -11.73 3.77 -24.91
CA SER A 115 -13.13 3.69 -24.53
C SER A 115 -13.56 4.90 -23.68
N ASP A 116 -14.85 5.23 -23.76
CA ASP A 116 -15.41 6.33 -22.99
C ASP A 116 -15.40 6.06 -21.48
N ASN A 117 -15.72 4.84 -21.05
CA ASN A 117 -15.69 4.50 -19.62
C ASN A 117 -14.27 4.55 -19.08
N PHE A 118 -13.27 4.06 -19.82
CA PHE A 118 -11.87 4.16 -19.42
C PHE A 118 -11.45 5.63 -19.22
N LYS A 119 -11.71 6.49 -20.22
CA LYS A 119 -11.34 7.92 -20.17
C LYS A 119 -12.03 8.65 -19.02
N LYS A 120 -13.33 8.38 -18.81
CA LYS A 120 -14.10 9.00 -17.73
C LYS A 120 -13.65 8.50 -16.35
N SER A 121 -13.37 7.20 -16.20
CA SER A 121 -12.78 6.65 -14.96
C SER A 121 -11.41 7.24 -14.68
N LEU A 122 -10.54 7.33 -15.69
CA LEU A 122 -9.22 7.93 -15.53
C LEU A 122 -9.34 9.37 -15.02
N LYS A 123 -10.23 10.16 -15.62
CA LYS A 123 -10.51 11.52 -15.18
C LYS A 123 -11.05 11.57 -13.74
N LEU A 124 -12.00 10.71 -13.38
CA LEU A 124 -12.55 10.63 -12.03
C LEU A 124 -11.45 10.39 -10.99
N PHE A 125 -10.59 9.38 -11.22
CA PHE A 125 -9.47 9.09 -10.33
C PHE A 125 -8.51 10.29 -10.23
N LEU A 126 -8.14 10.92 -11.35
CA LEU A 126 -7.22 12.07 -11.29
C LEU A 126 -7.81 13.28 -10.56
N ASP A 127 -9.12 13.55 -10.74
CA ASP A 127 -9.80 14.66 -10.07
C ASP A 127 -9.93 14.43 -8.55
N VAL A 128 -10.28 13.22 -8.13
CA VAL A 128 -10.35 12.85 -6.70
C VAL A 128 -8.97 12.99 -6.07
N LEU A 129 -7.93 12.44 -6.71
CA LEU A 129 -6.55 12.52 -6.22
C LEU A 129 -6.08 13.96 -6.10
N LYS A 130 -6.39 14.81 -7.09
CA LYS A 130 -6.07 16.23 -7.06
C LYS A 130 -6.71 16.93 -5.87
N LEU A 131 -7.99 16.64 -5.58
CA LEU A 131 -8.69 17.27 -4.46
C LEU A 131 -8.09 16.84 -3.11
N VAL A 132 -7.95 15.54 -2.86
CA VAL A 132 -7.46 15.07 -1.54
C VAL A 132 -6.04 15.57 -1.24
N LYS A 133 -5.19 15.65 -2.26
CA LYS A 133 -3.83 16.20 -2.13
C LYS A 133 -3.84 17.70 -1.87
N ALA A 134 -4.75 18.46 -2.48
CA ALA A 134 -4.90 19.89 -2.22
C ALA A 134 -5.38 20.16 -0.79
N GLU A 135 -6.31 19.35 -0.29
CA GLU A 135 -6.83 19.49 1.07
C GLU A 135 -5.82 19.05 2.14
N ARG A 136 -4.99 18.03 1.88
CA ARG A 136 -3.97 17.53 2.82
C ARG A 136 -2.62 17.30 2.14
N PRO A 137 -1.86 18.38 1.86
CA PRO A 137 -0.59 18.29 1.11
C PRO A 137 0.54 17.58 1.87
N GLY A 138 0.43 17.45 3.19
CA GLY A 138 1.38 16.72 4.03
C GLY A 138 1.13 15.20 4.10
N VAL A 139 -0.04 14.74 3.65
CA VAL A 139 -0.43 13.33 3.62
C VAL A 139 -0.04 12.73 2.28
N LYS A 140 0.50 11.52 2.30
CA LYS A 140 0.82 10.77 1.08
C LYS A 140 -0.39 9.96 0.63
N TRP A 141 -0.85 10.22 -0.59
CA TRP A 141 -2.05 9.59 -1.14
C TRP A 141 -1.72 8.58 -2.23
N GLY A 142 -2.51 7.51 -2.28
CA GLY A 142 -2.50 6.52 -3.36
C GLY A 142 -3.85 5.82 -3.46
N TYR A 143 -4.08 5.09 -4.53
CA TYR A 143 -5.31 4.29 -4.69
C TYR A 143 -5.11 2.89 -4.15
N TYR A 144 -6.13 2.37 -3.46
CA TYR A 144 -6.23 0.94 -3.21
C TYR A 144 -6.19 0.16 -4.53
N TYR A 145 -5.53 -1.00 -4.51
CA TYR A 145 -5.37 -1.92 -5.63
C TYR A 145 -4.57 -1.41 -6.85
N ILE A 146 -3.95 -0.22 -6.78
CA ILE A 146 -3.07 0.29 -7.85
C ILE A 146 -1.60 0.29 -7.38
N PRO A 147 -0.67 -0.39 -8.10
CA PRO A 147 -0.87 -1.12 -9.36
C PRO A 147 -1.61 -2.45 -9.16
N PHE A 148 -2.18 -2.96 -10.25
CA PHE A 148 -3.01 -4.15 -10.23
C PHE A 148 -2.22 -5.42 -9.91
N THR A 149 -2.88 -6.34 -9.24
CA THR A 149 -2.37 -7.65 -8.84
C THR A 149 -3.39 -8.71 -9.25
N THR A 150 -3.03 -9.98 -9.20
CA THR A 150 -3.97 -11.04 -9.53
C THR A 150 -3.58 -12.35 -8.90
N TYR A 151 -4.59 -13.07 -8.40
CA TYR A 151 -4.43 -14.45 -7.95
C TYR A 151 -4.32 -15.41 -9.14
N TRP A 152 -5.04 -15.13 -10.23
CA TRP A 152 -5.27 -16.07 -11.34
C TRP A 152 -4.35 -15.85 -12.54
N GLU A 153 -4.18 -14.61 -12.96
CA GLU A 153 -3.52 -14.26 -14.23
C GLU A 153 -2.06 -13.87 -14.01
N ARG A 154 -1.26 -14.75 -13.39
CA ARG A 154 0.15 -14.49 -13.04
C ARG A 154 1.12 -14.47 -14.24
N LYS A 155 0.69 -13.87 -15.36
CA LYS A 155 1.47 -13.70 -16.60
C LYS A 155 1.91 -12.25 -16.74
N THR A 156 3.02 -12.00 -17.44
CA THR A 156 3.60 -10.66 -17.64
C THR A 156 2.59 -9.66 -18.21
N ASP A 157 1.77 -10.05 -19.17
CA ASP A 157 0.80 -9.16 -19.84
C ASP A 157 -0.23 -8.56 -18.87
N PHE A 158 -0.61 -9.29 -17.82
CA PHE A 158 -1.51 -8.75 -16.80
C PHE A 158 -0.84 -7.59 -16.06
N PHE A 159 0.40 -7.78 -15.60
CA PHE A 159 1.12 -6.75 -14.85
C PHE A 159 1.36 -5.50 -15.69
N GLU A 160 1.63 -5.65 -16.99
CA GLU A 160 1.82 -4.52 -17.91
C GLU A 160 0.57 -3.63 -18.09
N ARG A 161 -0.62 -4.05 -17.60
CA ARG A 161 -1.81 -3.19 -17.51
C ARG A 161 -1.57 -1.95 -16.65
N HIS A 162 -0.55 -1.93 -15.78
CA HIS A 162 -0.12 -0.73 -15.06
C HIS A 162 0.14 0.46 -16.00
N LYS A 163 0.54 0.22 -17.26
CA LYS A 163 0.81 1.28 -18.25
C LYS A 163 -0.44 2.08 -18.58
N LYS A 164 -1.62 1.44 -18.57
CA LYS A 164 -2.91 2.10 -18.83
C LYS A 164 -3.19 3.17 -17.77
N VAL A 165 -2.83 2.89 -16.52
CA VAL A 165 -3.04 3.79 -15.38
C VAL A 165 -1.77 4.55 -14.95
N GLN A 166 -0.79 4.69 -15.85
CA GLN A 166 0.49 5.34 -15.53
C GLN A 166 0.32 6.79 -15.03
N GLU A 167 -0.70 7.50 -15.53
CA GLU A 167 -0.98 8.87 -15.11
C GLU A 167 -1.42 8.92 -13.64
N ILE A 168 -2.26 7.97 -13.19
CA ILE A 168 -2.65 7.82 -11.79
C ILE A 168 -1.44 7.48 -10.93
N ILE A 169 -0.61 6.52 -11.39
CA ILE A 169 0.62 6.11 -10.68
C ILE A 169 1.58 7.30 -10.51
N ASN A 170 1.82 8.07 -11.58
CA ASN A 170 2.72 9.22 -11.55
C ASN A 170 2.25 10.32 -10.60
N ASN A 171 0.95 10.57 -10.54
CA ASN A 171 0.36 11.60 -9.67
C ASN A 171 0.17 11.14 -8.21
N SER A 172 0.17 9.84 -7.94
CA SER A 172 0.11 9.27 -6.58
C SER A 172 1.44 9.47 -5.84
N ASP A 173 1.39 9.62 -4.52
CA ASP A 173 2.61 9.77 -3.70
C ASP A 173 3.21 8.41 -3.32
N VAL A 174 2.36 7.39 -3.22
CA VAL A 174 2.66 6.00 -2.84
C VAL A 174 1.73 5.04 -3.57
N LEU A 175 2.10 3.76 -3.61
CA LEU A 175 1.31 2.69 -4.24
C LEU A 175 0.79 1.70 -3.20
N PHE A 176 -0.49 1.33 -3.33
CA PHE A 176 -1.19 0.43 -2.43
C PHE A 176 -1.82 -0.76 -3.19
N PRO A 177 -1.02 -1.62 -3.85
CA PRO A 177 -1.54 -2.86 -4.41
C PRO A 177 -2.14 -3.73 -3.30
N SER A 178 -3.05 -4.66 -3.61
CA SER A 178 -3.55 -5.63 -2.61
C SER A 178 -3.16 -7.05 -3.00
N ILE A 179 -2.93 -7.93 -2.03
CA ILE A 179 -2.49 -9.30 -2.32
C ILE A 179 -3.16 -10.31 -1.39
N TYR A 180 -4.48 -10.30 -1.33
CA TYR A 180 -5.24 -11.14 -0.40
C TYR A 180 -5.15 -12.64 -0.72
N ILE A 181 -5.32 -13.47 0.30
CA ILE A 181 -5.34 -14.93 0.17
C ILE A 181 -6.78 -15.39 -0.06
N PHE A 182 -7.01 -16.20 -1.08
CA PHE A 182 -8.34 -16.70 -1.43
C PHE A 182 -8.57 -18.15 -1.00
N TYR A 183 -7.53 -18.98 -1.03
CA TYR A 183 -7.67 -20.44 -0.87
C TYR A 183 -6.63 -21.02 0.08
N ASN A 184 -7.00 -22.16 0.65
CA ASN A 184 -6.14 -23.03 1.46
C ASN A 184 -6.75 -24.45 1.47
N ASN A 185 -7.01 -25.01 0.29
CA ASN A 185 -7.78 -26.27 0.15
C ASN A 185 -6.89 -27.51 0.32
N ALA A 186 -5.68 -27.49 -0.23
CA ALA A 186 -4.70 -28.56 -0.11
C ALA A 186 -3.71 -28.25 1.02
N ASP A 187 -2.83 -27.28 0.78
CA ASP A 187 -1.83 -26.79 1.73
C ASP A 187 -1.48 -25.34 1.38
N PHE A 188 -1.22 -24.52 2.40
CA PHE A 188 -1.01 -23.08 2.24
C PHE A 188 0.15 -22.80 1.30
N ASP A 189 1.26 -23.50 1.50
CA ASP A 189 2.50 -23.20 0.81
C ASP A 189 2.36 -23.55 -0.66
N SER A 190 1.81 -24.73 -0.93
CA SER A 190 1.57 -25.22 -2.30
C SER A 190 0.66 -24.31 -3.14
N GLU A 191 -0.30 -23.64 -2.50
CA GLU A 191 -1.27 -22.79 -3.19
C GLU A 191 -0.80 -21.35 -3.32
N ASN A 192 -0.09 -20.82 -2.32
CA ASN A 192 0.08 -19.37 -2.17
C ASN A 192 1.51 -18.86 -2.37
N ILE A 193 2.55 -19.68 -2.18
CA ILE A 193 3.94 -19.16 -2.16
C ILE A 193 4.33 -18.52 -3.49
N ASP A 194 4.08 -19.20 -4.61
CA ASP A 194 4.44 -18.64 -5.92
C ASP A 194 3.56 -17.44 -6.27
N TYR A 195 2.28 -17.47 -5.88
CA TYR A 195 1.39 -16.31 -6.02
C TYR A 195 1.92 -15.08 -5.29
N LEU A 196 2.38 -15.28 -4.04
CA LEU A 196 2.96 -14.23 -3.21
C LEU A 196 4.26 -13.68 -3.82
N LYS A 197 5.16 -14.57 -4.24
CA LYS A 197 6.44 -14.20 -4.85
C LYS A 197 6.25 -13.42 -6.15
N ASP A 198 5.43 -13.91 -7.06
CA ASP A 198 5.24 -13.31 -8.38
C ASP A 198 4.61 -11.92 -8.26
N ASN A 199 3.50 -11.80 -7.53
CA ASN A 199 2.84 -10.51 -7.35
C ASN A 199 3.73 -9.53 -6.59
N THR A 200 4.39 -9.95 -5.50
CA THR A 200 5.26 -9.06 -4.73
C THR A 200 6.44 -8.57 -5.59
N ARG A 201 7.06 -9.47 -6.37
CA ARG A 201 8.15 -9.12 -7.28
C ARG A 201 7.71 -8.09 -8.32
N GLU A 202 6.54 -8.26 -8.92
CA GLU A 202 6.02 -7.35 -9.93
C GLU A 202 5.63 -5.99 -9.35
N MET A 203 5.02 -5.96 -8.16
CA MET A 203 4.76 -4.69 -7.47
C MET A 203 6.05 -3.92 -7.18
N ILE A 204 7.12 -4.60 -6.75
CA ILE A 204 8.44 -3.97 -6.52
C ILE A 204 9.02 -3.46 -7.86
N ARG A 205 8.92 -4.25 -8.93
CA ARG A 205 9.38 -3.83 -10.27
C ARG A 205 8.66 -2.57 -10.74
N ILE A 206 7.34 -2.52 -10.59
CA ILE A 206 6.51 -1.37 -10.98
C ILE A 206 6.83 -0.16 -10.10
N GLY A 207 6.95 -0.35 -8.78
CA GLY A 207 7.41 0.71 -7.87
C GLY A 207 8.77 1.29 -8.25
N GLN A 208 9.72 0.43 -8.64
CA GLN A 208 11.01 0.88 -9.17
C GLN A 208 10.87 1.67 -10.48
N LEU A 209 10.06 1.19 -11.42
CA LEU A 209 9.85 1.80 -12.73
C LEU A 209 9.34 3.25 -12.60
N TYR A 210 8.41 3.49 -11.67
CA TYR A 210 7.81 4.81 -11.45
C TYR A 210 8.44 5.60 -10.30
N ASN A 211 9.52 5.08 -9.70
CA ASN A 211 10.15 5.65 -8.50
C ASN A 211 9.14 5.94 -7.37
N LYS A 212 8.25 4.99 -7.11
CA LYS A 212 7.24 5.06 -6.04
C LYS A 212 7.53 4.04 -4.95
N LYS A 213 7.16 4.40 -3.73
CA LYS A 213 7.13 3.45 -2.63
C LYS A 213 5.94 2.53 -2.73
N VAL A 214 6.11 1.27 -2.33
CA VAL A 214 5.10 0.22 -2.45
C VAL A 214 4.74 -0.33 -1.07
N TYR A 215 3.45 -0.24 -0.74
CA TYR A 215 2.90 -0.69 0.54
C TYR A 215 1.71 -1.62 0.29
N PRO A 216 1.93 -2.91 0.00
CA PRO A 216 0.83 -3.80 -0.34
C PRO A 216 -0.11 -4.01 0.85
N PHE A 217 -1.40 -4.08 0.57
CA PHE A 217 -2.43 -4.49 1.51
C PHE A 217 -2.52 -6.00 1.64
N ILE A 218 -2.59 -6.46 2.89
CA ILE A 218 -2.83 -7.86 3.26
C ILE A 218 -4.03 -7.96 4.19
N MET A 219 -4.66 -9.14 4.21
CA MET A 219 -5.71 -9.48 5.17
C MET A 219 -5.24 -10.61 6.09
N SER A 220 -5.73 -10.64 7.32
CA SER A 220 -5.56 -11.76 8.24
C SER A 220 -6.67 -12.82 8.12
N ARG A 221 -7.57 -12.63 7.15
CA ARG A 221 -8.70 -13.52 6.83
C ARG A 221 -8.67 -13.86 5.35
N TYR A 222 -9.20 -15.02 4.99
CA TYR A 222 -9.41 -15.38 3.59
C TYR A 222 -10.40 -14.43 2.94
N HIS A 223 -10.17 -14.13 1.66
CA HIS A 223 -10.99 -13.20 0.90
C HIS A 223 -12.49 -13.58 0.97
N PRO A 224 -13.40 -12.62 1.20
CA PRO A 224 -14.83 -12.88 1.40
C PRO A 224 -15.51 -13.54 0.19
N SER A 225 -14.96 -13.40 -1.02
CA SER A 225 -15.52 -14.03 -2.22
C SER A 225 -15.39 -15.56 -2.24
N THR A 226 -14.61 -16.16 -1.34
CA THR A 226 -14.46 -17.63 -1.29
C THR A 226 -15.57 -18.26 -0.44
N ALA A 227 -16.55 -18.90 -1.07
CA ALA A 227 -17.74 -19.41 -0.39
C ALA A 227 -17.49 -20.32 0.83
N LYS A 228 -16.45 -21.16 0.81
CA LYS A 228 -16.21 -22.15 1.87
C LYS A 228 -15.45 -21.61 3.09
N ILE A 229 -14.44 -20.78 2.85
CA ILE A 229 -13.48 -20.34 3.89
C ILE A 229 -13.39 -18.83 4.02
N GLY A 230 -14.11 -18.06 3.19
CA GLY A 230 -14.12 -16.60 3.20
C GLY A 230 -14.47 -16.06 4.59
N ASN A 231 -13.83 -14.94 4.94
CA ASN A 231 -13.84 -14.35 6.29
C ASN A 231 -13.27 -15.25 7.41
N GLY A 232 -12.94 -16.51 7.12
CA GLY A 232 -12.23 -17.38 8.04
C GLY A 232 -10.83 -16.84 8.32
N ARG A 233 -10.41 -16.90 9.58
CA ARG A 233 -9.07 -16.51 10.00
C ARG A 233 -8.01 -17.37 9.32
N ILE A 234 -6.97 -16.72 8.78
CA ILE A 234 -5.74 -17.39 8.35
C ILE A 234 -5.01 -17.83 9.62
N SER A 235 -4.54 -19.08 9.67
CA SER A 235 -3.83 -19.60 10.85
C SER A 235 -2.60 -18.73 11.15
N THR A 236 -2.20 -18.67 12.42
CA THR A 236 -1.01 -17.89 12.83
C THR A 236 0.24 -18.25 12.03
N GLU A 237 0.41 -19.54 11.73
CA GLU A 237 1.56 -20.02 10.95
C GLU A 237 1.46 -19.63 9.48
N ASN A 238 0.31 -19.83 8.84
CA ASN A 238 0.10 -19.42 7.45
C ASN A 238 0.23 -17.90 7.30
N PHE A 239 -0.25 -17.12 8.27
CA PHE A 239 -0.08 -15.66 8.26
C PHE A 239 1.40 -15.25 8.43
N ARG A 240 2.17 -15.97 9.25
CA ARG A 240 3.62 -15.77 9.33
C ARG A 240 4.29 -16.03 7.99
N THR A 241 3.99 -17.16 7.35
CA THR A 241 4.53 -17.51 6.03
C THR A 241 4.18 -16.43 5.00
N TYR A 242 2.91 -16.02 4.96
CA TYR A 242 2.41 -14.96 4.09
C TYR A 242 3.23 -13.66 4.21
N VAL A 243 3.42 -13.17 5.44
CA VAL A 243 4.20 -11.95 5.68
C VAL A 243 5.68 -12.16 5.36
N SER A 244 6.26 -13.29 5.80
CA SER A 244 7.65 -13.66 5.56
C SER A 244 7.99 -13.64 4.06
N GLU A 245 7.17 -14.28 3.23
CA GLU A 245 7.43 -14.35 1.79
C GLU A 245 7.41 -12.97 1.12
N MET A 246 6.46 -12.12 1.50
CA MET A 246 6.39 -10.76 0.98
C MET A 246 7.59 -9.91 1.43
N MET A 247 7.99 -10.01 2.71
CA MET A 247 9.13 -9.27 3.26
C MET A 247 10.48 -9.77 2.72
N LYS A 248 10.59 -11.05 2.32
CA LYS A 248 11.82 -11.64 1.76
C LYS A 248 11.95 -11.43 0.25
N THR A 249 10.84 -11.41 -0.48
CA THR A 249 10.82 -11.22 -1.93
C THR A 249 11.52 -9.93 -2.32
N ASN A 250 12.36 -10.01 -3.35
CA ASN A 250 13.13 -8.88 -3.84
C ASN A 250 13.19 -8.84 -5.36
N TYR A 251 13.30 -7.64 -5.91
CA TYR A 251 13.53 -7.39 -7.32
C TYR A 251 14.68 -6.37 -7.46
N LYS A 252 15.76 -6.79 -8.14
CA LYS A 252 16.98 -5.99 -8.34
C LYS A 252 17.48 -5.34 -7.03
N GLY A 253 17.52 -6.13 -5.94
CA GLY A 253 18.02 -5.70 -4.64
C GLY A 253 17.06 -4.82 -3.81
N LYS A 254 15.88 -4.44 -4.32
CA LYS A 254 14.83 -3.79 -3.52
C LYS A 254 13.77 -4.80 -3.07
N LYS A 255 13.17 -4.50 -1.92
CA LYS A 255 12.00 -5.16 -1.35
C LYS A 255 10.82 -4.18 -1.38
N VAL A 256 9.65 -4.60 -0.92
CA VAL A 256 8.55 -3.67 -0.59
C VAL A 256 9.00 -2.66 0.47
N ASP A 257 8.44 -1.45 0.44
CA ASP A 257 8.76 -0.41 1.43
C ASP A 257 8.06 -0.63 2.76
N GLY A 258 6.99 -1.42 2.76
CA GLY A 258 6.28 -1.88 3.94
C GLY A 258 5.06 -2.70 3.56
N ILE A 259 4.31 -3.17 4.56
CA ILE A 259 3.05 -3.90 4.37
C ILE A 259 1.97 -3.26 5.23
N VAL A 260 0.77 -3.11 4.67
CA VAL A 260 -0.41 -2.61 5.38
C VAL A 260 -1.32 -3.78 5.75
N LEU A 261 -1.53 -4.01 7.04
CA LEU A 261 -2.58 -4.91 7.52
C LEU A 261 -3.92 -4.18 7.38
N TRP A 262 -4.77 -4.64 6.48
CA TRP A 262 -6.16 -4.22 6.38
C TRP A 262 -7.02 -5.15 7.23
N ASN A 263 -7.64 -4.60 8.27
CA ASN A 263 -8.57 -5.38 9.08
C ASN A 263 -9.65 -4.49 9.69
N PHE A 264 -10.90 -4.83 9.42
CA PHE A 264 -12.08 -4.15 9.97
C PHE A 264 -13.05 -5.16 10.58
N ASP A 265 -12.54 -6.10 11.39
CA ASP A 265 -13.37 -7.08 12.08
C ASP A 265 -14.38 -6.41 13.03
N ASP A 266 -14.12 -5.18 13.49
CA ASP A 266 -15.09 -4.39 14.25
C ASP A 266 -16.35 -4.08 13.43
N TYR A 267 -16.19 -3.71 12.17
CA TYR A 267 -17.30 -3.52 11.25
C TYR A 267 -18.00 -4.84 10.97
N SER A 268 -17.23 -5.88 10.63
CA SER A 268 -17.77 -7.20 10.33
C SER A 268 -18.52 -7.81 11.52
N TYR A 269 -18.07 -7.56 12.75
CA TYR A 269 -18.79 -7.92 13.96
C TYR A 269 -20.12 -7.18 14.09
N ARG A 270 -20.15 -5.85 13.84
CA ARG A 270 -21.40 -5.07 13.88
C ARG A 270 -22.44 -5.55 12.87
N ILE A 271 -22.02 -5.97 11.68
CA ILE A 271 -22.92 -6.53 10.65
C ILE A 271 -23.20 -8.02 10.82
N LYS A 272 -22.80 -8.61 11.96
CA LYS A 272 -23.05 -10.02 12.33
C LYS A 272 -22.45 -11.06 11.40
N GLU A 273 -21.23 -10.81 10.92
CA GLU A 273 -20.50 -11.80 10.11
C GLU A 273 -20.31 -13.13 10.87
N PRO A 274 -20.84 -14.27 10.38
CA PRO A 274 -20.89 -15.51 11.17
C PRO A 274 -19.54 -16.01 11.66
N LYS A 275 -18.48 -15.95 10.84
CA LYS A 275 -17.15 -16.46 11.23
C LYS A 275 -16.56 -15.69 12.41
N ILE A 276 -16.75 -14.38 12.44
CA ILE A 276 -16.24 -13.51 13.51
C ILE A 276 -17.05 -13.69 14.78
N HIS A 277 -18.38 -13.81 14.67
CA HIS A 277 -19.23 -14.10 15.82
C HIS A 277 -18.96 -15.49 16.41
N GLU A 278 -18.74 -16.49 15.57
CA GLU A 278 -18.39 -17.84 16.04
C GLU A 278 -17.05 -17.83 16.80
N GLU A 279 -16.03 -17.17 16.26
CA GLU A 279 -14.73 -16.99 16.92
C GLU A 279 -14.87 -16.24 18.26
N PHE A 280 -15.58 -15.11 18.25
CA PHE A 280 -15.81 -14.30 19.45
C PHE A 280 -16.64 -15.04 20.51
N SER A 281 -17.62 -15.87 20.12
CA SER A 281 -18.48 -16.59 21.06
C SER A 281 -17.72 -17.55 21.98
N LYS A 282 -16.51 -17.96 21.57
CA LYS A 282 -15.59 -18.81 22.33
C LYS A 282 -14.75 -18.01 23.35
N SER A 283 -14.83 -16.69 23.28
CA SER A 283 -14.12 -15.75 24.16
C SER A 283 -14.88 -15.49 25.46
N LYS A 284 -14.15 -15.20 26.55
CA LYS A 284 -14.69 -14.80 27.86
C LYS A 284 -14.51 -13.31 28.15
N ILE A 285 -14.08 -12.54 27.16
CA ILE A 285 -13.80 -11.10 27.25
C ILE A 285 -14.72 -10.33 26.30
N ASN A 286 -14.79 -9.01 26.46
CA ASN A 286 -15.53 -8.15 25.54
C ASN A 286 -14.86 -8.12 24.15
N PHE A 287 -15.65 -7.74 23.13
CA PHE A 287 -15.19 -7.78 21.74
C PHE A 287 -14.01 -6.84 21.49
N ASP A 288 -14.01 -5.63 22.05
CA ASP A 288 -12.92 -4.67 21.84
C ASP A 288 -11.57 -5.24 22.31
N LYS A 289 -11.53 -5.86 23.49
CA LYS A 289 -10.31 -6.50 24.00
C LYS A 289 -9.91 -7.71 23.15
N PHE A 290 -10.87 -8.54 22.75
CA PHE A 290 -10.62 -9.69 21.86
C PHE A 290 -10.00 -9.23 20.54
N TYR A 291 -10.55 -8.15 19.97
CA TYR A 291 -10.13 -7.62 18.70
C TYR A 291 -8.73 -6.96 18.79
N ASP A 292 -8.47 -6.19 19.84
CA ASP A 292 -7.14 -5.62 20.09
C ASP A 292 -6.08 -6.71 20.24
N ASP A 293 -6.35 -7.76 21.04
CA ASP A 293 -5.42 -8.88 21.22
C ASP A 293 -5.12 -9.58 19.90
N TYR A 294 -6.16 -9.79 19.09
CA TYR A 294 -6.00 -10.39 17.77
C TYR A 294 -5.11 -9.53 16.86
N ILE A 295 -5.39 -8.23 16.74
CA ILE A 295 -4.62 -7.32 15.89
C ILE A 295 -3.18 -7.16 16.37
N MET A 296 -2.97 -6.96 17.68
CA MET A 296 -1.62 -6.85 18.25
C MET A 296 -0.82 -8.14 18.04
N SER A 297 -1.45 -9.31 18.08
CA SER A 297 -0.77 -10.58 17.77
C SER A 297 -0.27 -10.66 16.32
N LEU A 298 -1.08 -10.18 15.36
CA LEU A 298 -0.72 -10.14 13.94
C LEU A 298 0.39 -9.13 13.66
N LEU A 299 0.29 -7.94 14.25
CA LEU A 299 1.31 -6.90 14.12
C LEU A 299 2.65 -7.33 14.72
N ASN A 300 2.63 -8.07 15.84
CA ASN A 300 3.84 -8.66 16.41
C ASN A 300 4.51 -9.67 15.46
N ILE A 301 3.74 -10.42 14.68
CA ILE A 301 4.30 -11.28 13.62
C ILE A 301 4.96 -10.40 12.56
N MET A 302 4.26 -9.39 12.05
CA MET A 302 4.80 -8.49 11.03
C MET A 302 6.09 -7.77 11.46
N LEU A 303 6.16 -7.34 12.73
CA LEU A 303 7.35 -6.71 13.30
C LEU A 303 8.55 -7.66 13.40
N LYS A 304 8.32 -8.97 13.56
CA LYS A 304 9.37 -9.99 13.64
C LYS A 304 9.87 -10.43 12.27
N GLU A 305 9.02 -10.38 11.24
CA GLU A 305 9.35 -10.86 9.88
C GLU A 305 9.96 -9.78 8.95
N ARG A 306 9.99 -8.49 9.36
CA ARG A 306 10.51 -7.38 8.54
C ARG A 306 12.03 -7.32 8.42
#